data_AF-A0A961HIG5-F1
#
_entry.id   AF-A0A961HIG5-F1
#
_cell.length_a   1.000
_cell.length_b   1.000
_cell.length_c   1.000
_cell.angle_alpha   90.00
_cell.angle_beta   90.00
_cell.angle_gamma   90.00
#
_symmetry.space_group_name_H-M   'P 1'
#
loop_
_entity.id
_entity.type
_entity.pdbx_description
1 polymer ?
#
loop_
_entity_poly.entity_id
_entity_poly.type
_entity_poly.pdbx_seq_one_letter_code
_entity_poly.pdbx_strand_id
1 'polypeptide(L)'
;APAADRSRRHSIDGCGVDGCGSGARPVFHIVVNLSTLLGLDNDPGFLDGHGIIDAATLRTMVVEAERSYLNTHTKQADRQPTRYTPSKKLINLVKAGELCCTFPGCNSPVWKADIDHTTPFDHRNPTQGGQTVLTNLKPLCRFHHRIKTFTSWQDYQDDLGHGWFQSPTGHEFHAAFFTGRTLFPGLIPHRDPDHPARASLDTARQKRITKLADDQRKWDEANPPPF
;
A
#
# COMPACT_ATOMS: atom_id res chain seq x y z
N ALA A 1 -63.84 13.31 3.80
CA ALA A 1 -64.21 12.76 2.48
C ALA A 1 -63.27 13.35 1.42
N PRO A 2 -62.84 12.56 0.43
CA PRO A 2 -61.44 12.54 -0.03
C PRO A 2 -61.19 12.96 -1.50
N ALA A 3 -59.90 13.16 -1.80
CA ALA A 3 -59.12 12.83 -3.01
C ALA A 3 -59.52 13.32 -4.42
N ALA A 4 -58.52 13.92 -5.11
CA ALA A 4 -58.14 13.66 -6.51
C ALA A 4 -56.73 14.26 -6.74
N ASP A 5 -55.65 13.49 -6.54
CA ASP A 5 -54.86 12.80 -7.58
C ASP A 5 -54.81 13.49 -8.95
N ARG A 6 -53.62 13.98 -9.30
CA ARG A 6 -53.21 14.25 -10.69
C ARG A 6 -51.76 13.83 -10.90
N SER A 7 -51.59 12.57 -11.26
CA SER A 7 -50.40 11.98 -11.88
C SER A 7 -49.84 12.85 -13.02
N ARG A 8 -48.58 13.28 -12.93
CA ARG A 8 -47.83 13.83 -14.07
C ARG A 8 -47.25 12.69 -14.89
N ARG A 9 -47.82 12.46 -16.08
CA ARG A 9 -47.19 11.62 -17.11
C ARG A 9 -45.95 12.33 -17.62
N HIS A 10 -44.78 11.72 -17.48
CA HIS A 10 -43.58 12.11 -18.22
C HIS A 10 -43.74 11.61 -19.65
N SER A 11 -43.83 12.55 -20.60
CA SER A 11 -43.76 12.27 -22.03
C SER A 11 -42.38 11.71 -22.34
N ILE A 12 -42.36 10.55 -23.00
CA ILE A 12 -41.15 9.93 -23.54
C ILE A 12 -41.03 10.47 -24.96
N ASP A 13 -40.50 11.68 -25.10
CA ASP A 13 -40.17 12.24 -26.42
C ASP A 13 -38.71 11.90 -26.77
N GLY A 14 -38.56 11.30 -27.94
CA GLY A 14 -37.41 10.52 -28.35
C GLY A 14 -36.09 11.28 -28.47
N CYS A 15 -35.00 10.58 -28.12
CA CYS A 15 -33.66 10.97 -28.50
C CYS A 15 -33.44 10.69 -30.00
N GLY A 16 -33.39 11.77 -30.78
CA GLY A 16 -32.74 11.78 -32.08
C GLY A 16 -31.24 11.49 -31.92
N VAL A 17 -30.71 10.75 -32.88
CA VAL A 17 -29.28 10.60 -33.13
C VAL A 17 -28.69 11.99 -33.34
N ASP A 18 -27.46 12.21 -32.88
CA ASP A 18 -26.69 13.48 -32.95
C ASP A 18 -26.78 14.36 -31.70
N GLY A 19 -26.00 14.02 -30.66
CA GLY A 19 -25.65 14.98 -29.61
C GLY A 19 -25.55 14.47 -28.17
N CYS A 20 -24.96 13.30 -27.90
CA CYS A 20 -24.62 12.90 -26.53
C CYS A 20 -23.10 13.06 -26.26
N GLY A 21 -22.62 14.30 -26.35
CA GLY A 21 -21.23 14.66 -26.05
C GLY A 21 -20.98 14.81 -24.55
N SER A 22 -20.95 13.71 -23.80
CA SER A 22 -20.23 13.53 -22.51
C SER A 22 -20.71 12.28 -21.76
N GLY A 23 -20.64 11.12 -22.41
CA GLY A 23 -20.77 9.84 -21.69
C GLY A 23 -19.66 9.75 -20.62
N ALA A 24 -20.02 9.32 -19.41
CA ALA A 24 -19.04 9.04 -18.36
C ALA A 24 -17.98 8.08 -18.90
N ARG A 25 -16.72 8.51 -18.90
CA ARG A 25 -15.59 7.67 -19.31
C ARG A 25 -15.13 6.85 -18.10
N PRO A 26 -15.28 5.52 -18.10
CA PRO A 26 -14.75 4.71 -17.02
C PRO A 26 -13.22 4.81 -17.03
N VAL A 27 -12.64 5.13 -15.87
CA VAL A 27 -11.19 5.13 -15.66
C VAL A 27 -10.84 3.92 -14.82
N PHE A 28 -10.00 3.05 -15.36
CA PHE A 28 -9.45 1.91 -14.66
C PHE A 28 -7.98 2.15 -14.37
N HIS A 29 -7.54 1.75 -13.19
CA HIS A 29 -6.14 1.78 -12.82
C HIS A 29 -5.57 0.36 -12.86
N ILE A 30 -4.49 0.19 -13.60
CA ILE A 30 -3.78 -1.07 -13.76
C ILE A 30 -2.37 -0.90 -13.21
N VAL A 31 -1.92 -1.85 -12.40
CA VAL A 31 -0.54 -1.96 -11.93
C VAL A 31 0.06 -3.25 -12.48
N VAL A 32 1.25 -3.15 -13.07
CA VAL A 32 1.91 -4.27 -13.73
C VAL A 32 3.42 -4.11 -13.72
N ASN A 33 4.15 -5.23 -13.69
CA ASN A 33 5.57 -5.24 -13.96
C ASN A 33 5.87 -4.88 -15.43
N LEU A 34 6.93 -4.11 -15.65
CA LEU A 34 7.36 -3.74 -17.00
C LEU A 34 7.77 -4.98 -17.82
N SER A 35 8.41 -5.97 -17.20
CA SER A 35 8.82 -7.23 -17.83
C SER A 35 7.62 -8.03 -18.35
N THR A 36 6.55 -8.09 -17.56
CA THR A 36 5.27 -8.64 -18.00
C THR A 36 4.74 -7.86 -19.18
N LEU A 37 4.67 -6.53 -19.13
CA LEU A 37 4.16 -5.73 -20.24
C LEU A 37 4.96 -5.95 -21.54
N LEU A 38 6.29 -6.10 -21.43
CA LEU A 38 7.20 -6.35 -22.55
C LEU A 38 7.18 -7.81 -23.07
N GLY A 39 6.48 -8.72 -22.39
CA GLY A 39 6.42 -10.14 -22.80
C GLY A 39 7.64 -10.96 -22.43
N LEU A 40 8.43 -10.47 -21.47
CA LEU A 40 9.57 -11.21 -20.93
C LEU A 40 9.14 -12.28 -19.92
N ASP A 41 7.98 -12.09 -19.28
CA ASP A 41 7.33 -13.03 -18.38
C ASP A 41 5.79 -12.93 -18.49
N ASN A 42 5.11 -13.76 -17.71
CA ASN A 42 3.65 -13.78 -17.57
C ASN A 42 3.22 -13.60 -16.11
N ASP A 43 3.93 -12.77 -15.35
CA ASP A 43 3.49 -12.43 -14.00
C ASP A 43 2.11 -11.75 -14.04
N PRO A 44 1.26 -11.95 -13.02
CA PRO A 44 -0.05 -11.33 -12.99
C PRO A 44 0.04 -9.83 -12.75
N GLY A 45 -0.98 -9.10 -13.21
CA GLY A 45 -1.18 -7.68 -12.88
C GLY A 45 -2.33 -7.48 -11.91
N PHE A 46 -2.54 -6.23 -11.50
CA PHE A 46 -3.66 -5.82 -10.66
C PHE A 46 -4.52 -4.80 -11.39
N LEU A 47 -5.83 -5.06 -11.44
CA LEU A 47 -6.85 -4.16 -11.97
C LEU A 47 -7.72 -3.66 -10.81
N ASP A 48 -7.79 -2.34 -10.65
CA ASP A 48 -8.58 -1.75 -9.58
C ASP A 48 -10.07 -2.16 -9.64
N GLY A 49 -10.63 -2.46 -8.47
CA GLY A 49 -12.00 -2.94 -8.32
C GLY A 49 -12.26 -4.39 -8.76
N HIS A 50 -11.32 -5.04 -9.45
CA HIS A 50 -11.46 -6.41 -9.95
C HIS A 50 -10.46 -7.38 -9.33
N GLY A 51 -9.27 -6.89 -8.94
CA GLY A 51 -8.23 -7.70 -8.31
C GLY A 51 -7.16 -8.14 -9.30
N ILE A 52 -6.63 -9.34 -9.08
CA ILE A 52 -5.53 -9.89 -9.88
C ILE A 52 -6.05 -10.33 -11.24
N ILE A 53 -5.35 -9.95 -12.31
CA ILE A 53 -5.66 -10.31 -13.70
C ILE A 53 -4.45 -10.96 -14.37
N ASP A 54 -4.71 -11.83 -15.36
CA ASP A 54 -3.66 -12.52 -16.10
C ASP A 54 -2.94 -11.58 -17.09
N ALA A 55 -1.71 -11.96 -17.45
CA ALA A 55 -0.87 -11.18 -18.35
C ALA A 55 -1.47 -10.98 -19.75
N ALA A 56 -2.23 -11.94 -20.29
CA ALA A 56 -2.80 -11.83 -21.62
C ALA A 56 -3.92 -10.79 -21.65
N THR A 57 -4.86 -10.87 -20.71
CA THR A 57 -5.92 -9.86 -20.52
C THR A 57 -5.33 -8.47 -20.30
N LEU A 58 -4.28 -8.39 -19.48
CA LEU A 58 -3.62 -7.13 -19.20
C LEU A 58 -3.00 -6.48 -20.44
N ARG A 59 -2.28 -7.25 -21.27
CA ARG A 59 -1.68 -6.74 -22.50
C ARG A 59 -2.73 -6.13 -23.42
N THR A 60 -3.90 -6.77 -23.53
CA THR A 60 -5.03 -6.25 -24.31
C THR A 60 -5.54 -4.92 -23.75
N MET A 61 -5.69 -4.80 -22.43
CA MET A 61 -6.16 -3.56 -21.78
C MET A 61 -5.17 -2.40 -21.89
N VAL A 62 -3.86 -2.68 -21.82
CA VAL A 62 -2.82 -1.62 -21.79
C VAL A 62 -2.54 -1.02 -23.17
N VAL A 63 -3.06 -1.61 -24.27
CA VAL A 63 -2.92 -1.05 -25.64
C VAL A 63 -3.40 0.40 -25.70
N GLU A 64 -4.55 0.69 -25.10
CA GLU A 64 -5.21 2.02 -25.16
C GLU A 64 -4.97 2.87 -23.90
N ALA A 65 -4.21 2.36 -22.94
CA ALA A 65 -4.02 3.02 -21.65
C ALA A 65 -2.96 4.12 -21.69
N GLU A 66 -3.20 5.22 -20.98
CA GLU A 66 -2.14 6.16 -20.58
C GLU A 66 -1.20 5.47 -19.58
N ARG A 67 0.11 5.60 -19.78
CA ARG A 67 1.12 4.84 -19.03
C ARG A 67 1.97 5.77 -18.18
N SER A 68 2.15 5.39 -16.91
CA SER A 68 3.11 6.02 -16.00
C SER A 68 4.10 4.97 -15.51
N TYR A 69 5.39 5.22 -15.76
CA TYR A 69 6.46 4.31 -15.33
C TYR A 69 6.93 4.67 -13.92
N LEU A 70 6.88 3.70 -13.01
CA LEU A 70 7.34 3.84 -11.64
C LEU A 70 8.74 3.23 -11.52
N ASN A 71 9.71 4.05 -11.10
CA ASN A 71 11.04 3.58 -10.74
C ASN A 71 11.17 3.61 -9.22
N THR A 72 11.72 2.53 -8.66
CA THR A 72 11.77 2.27 -7.22
C THR A 72 13.06 2.78 -6.58
N HIS A 73 13.87 3.52 -7.33
CA HIS A 73 14.93 4.35 -6.77
C HIS A 73 14.30 5.46 -5.89
N THR A 74 14.06 5.12 -4.62
CA THR A 74 13.39 5.92 -3.57
C THR A 74 13.86 7.37 -3.54
N LYS A 75 15.18 7.60 -3.69
CA LYS A 75 15.79 8.95 -3.75
C LYS A 75 15.18 9.87 -4.82
N GLN A 76 14.61 9.32 -5.90
CA GLN A 76 14.00 10.12 -6.97
C GLN A 76 12.53 10.45 -6.73
N ALA A 77 11.81 9.63 -5.95
CA ALA A 77 10.41 9.85 -5.61
C ALA A 77 10.24 10.88 -4.48
N ASP A 78 11.20 10.90 -3.53
CA ASP A 78 11.19 11.71 -2.32
C ASP A 78 11.84 13.11 -2.50
N ARG A 79 11.79 13.68 -3.71
CA ARG A 79 12.52 14.92 -4.06
C ARG A 79 12.10 16.17 -3.26
N GLN A 80 10.95 16.17 -2.61
CA GLN A 80 10.41 17.33 -1.89
C GLN A 80 9.85 16.93 -0.51
N PRO A 81 10.71 16.43 0.40
CA PRO A 81 10.26 15.86 1.67
C PRO A 81 9.67 16.91 2.62
N THR A 82 10.03 18.19 2.43
CA THR A 82 9.59 19.34 3.22
C THR A 82 8.33 20.01 2.69
N ARG A 83 7.66 19.43 1.68
CA ARG A 83 6.34 19.90 1.22
C ARG A 83 5.27 18.95 1.67
N TYR A 84 4.15 19.49 2.15
CA TYR A 84 3.01 18.68 2.60
C TYR A 84 2.42 17.82 1.49
N THR A 85 2.16 18.39 0.31
CA THR A 85 1.56 17.66 -0.81
C THR A 85 2.59 16.77 -1.51
N PRO A 86 2.39 15.43 -1.56
CA PRO A 86 3.29 14.53 -2.25
C PRO A 86 3.25 14.73 -3.77
N SER A 87 4.35 14.41 -4.44
CA SER A 87 4.42 14.44 -5.90
C SER A 87 3.55 13.35 -6.52
N LYS A 88 3.08 13.53 -7.77
CA LYS A 88 2.32 12.49 -8.50
C LYS A 88 3.07 11.15 -8.55
N LYS A 89 4.40 11.19 -8.73
CA LYS A 89 5.24 9.98 -8.76
C LYS A 89 5.23 9.26 -7.43
N LEU A 90 5.36 10.00 -6.32
CA LEU A 90 5.31 9.44 -4.97
C LEU A 90 3.91 8.88 -4.65
N ILE A 91 2.84 9.59 -5.01
CA ILE A 91 1.46 9.10 -4.87
C ILE A 91 1.30 7.77 -5.60
N ASN A 92 1.70 7.69 -6.88
CA ASN A 92 1.56 6.47 -7.65
C ASN A 92 2.39 5.32 -7.06
N LEU A 93 3.57 5.59 -6.50
CA LEU A 93 4.41 4.60 -5.84
C LEU A 93 3.75 4.06 -4.56
N VAL A 94 3.21 4.94 -3.71
CA VAL A 94 2.44 4.55 -2.52
C VAL A 94 1.22 3.72 -2.91
N LYS A 95 0.45 4.18 -3.91
CA LYS A 95 -0.76 3.48 -4.37
C LYS A 95 -0.47 2.10 -4.96
N ALA A 96 0.52 2.01 -5.83
CA ALA A 96 0.96 0.74 -6.43
C ALA A 96 1.51 -0.24 -5.37
N GLY A 97 2.10 0.27 -4.29
CA GLY A 97 2.63 -0.56 -3.20
C GLY A 97 1.56 -1.16 -2.29
N GLU A 98 0.38 -0.54 -2.17
CA GLU A 98 -0.65 -0.93 -1.18
C GLU A 98 -1.92 -1.50 -1.81
N LEU A 99 -2.31 -1.04 -3.01
CA LEU A 99 -3.50 -1.45 -3.79
C LEU A 99 -4.87 -1.18 -3.14
N CYS A 100 -4.95 -1.20 -1.81
CA CYS A 100 -6.13 -0.92 -1.00
C CYS A 100 -5.79 0.02 0.16
N CYS A 101 -6.83 0.43 0.89
CA CYS A 101 -6.68 1.07 2.20
C CYS A 101 -5.89 0.16 3.16
N THR A 102 -4.92 0.73 3.88
CA THR A 102 -4.04 -0.03 4.79
C THR A 102 -4.67 -0.41 6.12
N PHE A 103 -5.81 0.19 6.48
CA PHE A 103 -6.52 -0.15 7.71
C PHE A 103 -6.88 -1.66 7.73
N PRO A 104 -6.70 -2.36 8.88
CA PRO A 104 -6.87 -3.81 8.96
C PRO A 104 -8.22 -4.29 8.40
N GLY A 105 -8.16 -5.21 7.45
CA GLY A 105 -9.34 -5.81 6.82
C GLY A 105 -10.09 -4.90 5.82
N CYS A 106 -9.64 -3.68 5.56
CA CYS A 106 -10.30 -2.80 4.59
C CYS A 106 -9.86 -3.13 3.16
N ASN A 107 -10.83 -3.35 2.27
CA ASN A 107 -10.60 -3.60 0.84
C ASN A 107 -10.97 -2.39 -0.04
N SER A 108 -11.11 -1.20 0.55
CA SER A 108 -11.43 0.00 -0.21
C SER A 108 -10.33 0.29 -1.23
N PRO A 109 -10.66 0.49 -2.52
CA PRO A 109 -9.72 0.84 -3.58
C PRO A 109 -8.78 1.99 -3.21
N VAL A 110 -7.48 1.83 -3.44
CA VAL A 110 -6.47 2.86 -3.13
C VAL A 110 -6.63 4.13 -3.97
N TRP A 111 -7.24 4.03 -5.13
CA TRP A 111 -7.43 5.17 -6.02
C TRP A 111 -8.46 6.17 -5.49
N LYS A 112 -9.34 5.72 -4.58
CA LYS A 112 -10.29 6.52 -3.80
C LYS A 112 -9.77 6.88 -2.40
N ALA A 113 -8.57 6.41 -2.03
CA ALA A 113 -7.98 6.66 -0.73
C ALA A 113 -7.23 8.00 -0.69
N ASP A 114 -7.26 8.61 0.49
CA ASP A 114 -6.40 9.74 0.86
C ASP A 114 -4.99 9.19 1.11
N ILE A 115 -3.96 9.94 0.73
CA ILE A 115 -2.57 9.64 1.09
C ILE A 115 -2.27 10.39 2.38
N ASP A 116 -1.97 9.64 3.44
CA ASP A 116 -1.87 10.16 4.80
C ASP A 116 -0.49 9.91 5.38
N HIS A 117 -0.05 10.82 6.25
CA HIS A 117 1.25 10.76 6.92
C HIS A 117 1.12 9.95 8.21
N THR A 118 1.94 8.92 8.38
CA THR A 118 2.01 8.14 9.64
C THR A 118 2.47 9.03 10.79
N THR A 119 3.65 9.65 10.66
CA THR A 119 4.08 10.75 11.52
C THR A 119 3.55 12.05 10.93
N PRO A 120 2.73 12.84 11.67
CA PRO A 120 2.12 14.04 11.15
C PRO A 120 3.13 15.04 10.60
N PHE A 121 2.81 15.64 9.44
CA PHE A 121 3.60 16.71 8.86
C PHE A 121 3.45 18.00 9.67
N ASP A 122 4.56 18.66 10.00
CA ASP A 122 4.54 19.97 10.67
C ASP A 122 4.60 21.10 9.63
N HIS A 123 3.49 21.83 9.49
CA HIS A 123 3.39 22.96 8.57
C HIS A 123 4.26 24.17 8.95
N ARG A 124 4.61 24.32 10.24
CA ARG A 124 5.46 25.42 10.74
C ARG A 124 6.93 25.08 10.63
N ASN A 125 7.28 23.83 10.93
CA ASN A 125 8.65 23.35 10.86
C ASN A 125 8.77 21.99 10.13
N PRO A 126 8.72 21.99 8.79
CA PRO A 126 8.71 20.76 7.99
C PRO A 126 9.89 19.81 8.21
N THR A 127 11.02 20.28 8.74
CA THR A 127 12.19 19.45 9.00
C THR A 127 12.14 18.74 10.35
N GLN A 128 11.26 19.17 11.25
CA GLN A 128 11.06 18.56 12.58
C GLN A 128 9.81 17.68 12.65
N GLY A 129 8.87 17.85 11.72
CA GLY A 129 7.71 16.96 11.58
C GLY A 129 7.99 15.72 10.73
N GLY A 130 6.95 14.94 10.47
CA GLY A 130 7.03 13.79 9.56
C GLY A 130 7.18 14.23 8.11
N GLN A 131 8.28 13.83 7.48
CA GLN A 131 8.57 14.20 6.09
C GLN A 131 7.62 13.51 5.10
N THR A 132 7.40 14.14 3.95
CA THR A 132 6.62 13.58 2.84
C THR A 132 7.50 12.65 2.00
N VAL A 133 7.73 11.46 2.53
CA VAL A 133 8.57 10.41 1.94
C VAL A 133 7.83 9.07 1.91
N LEU A 134 8.25 8.16 1.04
CA LEU A 134 7.60 6.86 0.86
C LEU A 134 7.37 6.10 2.18
N THR A 135 8.33 6.12 3.09
CA THR A 135 8.28 5.39 4.37
C THR A 135 7.35 6.01 5.40
N ASN A 136 6.91 7.27 5.20
CA ASN A 136 6.00 7.96 6.11
C ASN A 136 4.59 8.14 5.52
N LEU A 137 4.36 7.70 4.27
CA LEU A 137 3.07 7.83 3.60
C LEU A 137 2.39 6.47 3.45
N LYS A 138 1.08 6.46 3.68
CA LYS A 138 0.23 5.31 3.37
C LYS A 138 -1.20 5.72 2.99
N PRO A 139 -1.91 4.90 2.20
CA PRO A 139 -3.27 5.18 1.82
C PRO A 139 -4.26 4.76 2.91
N LEU A 140 -5.21 5.65 3.19
CA LEU A 140 -6.39 5.37 4.02
C LEU A 140 -7.65 5.83 3.28
N CYS A 141 -8.68 4.99 3.24
CA CYS A 141 -9.97 5.45 2.71
C CYS A 141 -10.52 6.57 3.61
N ARG A 142 -11.39 7.42 3.06
CA ARG A 142 -11.92 8.60 3.78
C ARG A 142 -12.49 8.27 5.16
N PHE A 143 -13.12 7.11 5.30
CA PHE A 143 -13.66 6.62 6.57
C PHE A 143 -12.55 6.34 7.60
N HIS A 144 -11.55 5.53 7.24
CA HIS A 144 -10.47 5.16 8.15
C HIS A 144 -9.49 6.31 8.41
N HIS A 145 -9.29 7.20 7.43
CA HIS A 145 -8.54 8.43 7.64
C HIS A 145 -9.20 9.26 8.75
N ARG A 146 -10.52 9.46 8.71
CA ARG A 146 -11.25 10.17 9.77
C ARG A 146 -11.21 9.45 11.11
N ILE A 147 -11.25 8.12 11.13
CA ILE A 147 -11.08 7.35 12.38
C ILE A 147 -9.73 7.67 13.00
N LYS A 148 -8.64 7.58 12.24
CA LYS A 148 -7.31 7.94 12.72
C LYS A 148 -7.26 9.39 13.21
N THR A 149 -7.79 10.36 12.46
CA THR A 149 -7.70 11.78 12.81
C THR A 149 -8.49 12.16 14.05
N PHE A 150 -9.70 11.63 14.21
CA PHE A 150 -10.67 12.13 15.19
C PHE A 150 -10.93 11.19 16.37
N THR A 151 -10.22 10.08 16.44
CA THR A 151 -10.36 9.10 17.55
C THR A 151 -8.97 8.70 18.07
N SER A 152 -8.93 7.80 19.05
CA SER A 152 -7.68 7.34 19.68
C SER A 152 -7.01 6.18 18.95
N TRP A 153 -7.40 5.89 17.70
CA TRP A 153 -6.67 4.92 16.87
C TRP A 153 -5.30 5.50 16.50
N GLN A 154 -4.26 4.69 16.69
CA GLN A 154 -2.90 5.03 16.31
C GLN A 154 -2.45 4.14 15.16
N ASP A 155 -1.55 4.66 14.35
CA ASP A 155 -0.99 3.96 13.22
C ASP A 155 0.53 4.10 13.20
N TYR A 156 1.17 3.05 12.73
CA TYR A 156 2.61 2.93 12.70
C TYR A 156 3.03 2.37 11.35
N GLN A 157 4.30 2.58 11.01
CA GLN A 157 4.89 2.14 9.75
C GLN A 157 6.40 2.00 9.95
N ASP A 158 6.99 0.92 9.44
CA ASP A 158 8.45 0.73 9.43
C ASP A 158 9.08 1.26 8.12
N ASP A 159 10.41 1.26 8.07
CA ASP A 159 11.17 1.68 6.88
C ASP A 159 10.96 0.76 5.66
N LEU A 160 10.39 -0.42 5.84
CA LEU A 160 10.05 -1.36 4.77
C LEU A 160 8.63 -1.12 4.23
N GLY A 161 7.87 -0.22 4.87
CA GLY A 161 6.49 0.10 4.52
C GLY A 161 5.46 -0.84 5.15
N HIS A 162 5.84 -1.69 6.11
CA HIS A 162 4.87 -2.48 6.85
C HIS A 162 4.15 -1.59 7.85
N GLY A 163 2.82 -1.48 7.69
CA GLY A 163 1.96 -0.75 8.61
C GLY A 163 1.32 -1.63 9.67
N TRP A 164 1.08 -1.06 10.85
CA TRP A 164 0.20 -1.65 11.86
C TRP A 164 -0.59 -0.55 12.57
N PHE A 165 -1.68 -0.94 13.21
CA PHE A 165 -2.61 -0.04 13.88
C PHE A 165 -2.83 -0.51 15.31
N GLN A 166 -2.96 0.43 16.23
CA GLN A 166 -3.35 0.16 17.60
C GLN A 166 -4.75 0.74 17.83
N SER A 167 -5.64 -0.10 18.33
CA SER A 167 -6.99 0.31 18.74
C SER A 167 -6.96 1.18 19.99
N PRO A 168 -8.03 1.94 20.28
CA PRO A 168 -8.17 2.70 21.53
C PRO A 168 -8.03 1.85 22.81
N THR A 169 -8.27 0.55 22.69
CA THR A 169 -8.14 -0.43 23.80
C THR A 169 -6.74 -1.03 23.92
N GLY A 170 -5.79 -0.63 23.09
CA GLY A 170 -4.40 -1.10 23.11
C GLY A 170 -4.11 -2.33 22.26
N HIS A 171 -5.12 -3.00 21.68
CA HIS A 171 -4.91 -4.13 20.78
C HIS A 171 -4.23 -3.69 19.48
N GLU A 172 -3.25 -4.47 19.03
CA GLU A 172 -2.51 -4.23 17.80
C GLU A 172 -3.04 -5.10 16.65
N PHE A 173 -3.10 -4.50 15.47
CA PHE A 173 -3.56 -5.12 14.24
C PHE A 173 -2.58 -4.80 13.13
N HIS A 174 -2.01 -5.84 12.52
CA HIS A 174 -1.18 -5.65 11.34
C HIS A 174 -2.03 -5.30 10.13
N ALA A 175 -1.53 -4.39 9.28
CA ALA A 175 -2.13 -4.14 7.98
C ALA A 175 -2.11 -5.42 7.12
N ALA A 176 -2.89 -5.44 6.04
CA ALA A 176 -3.00 -6.61 5.17
C ALA A 176 -1.61 -7.05 4.66
N PHE A 177 -1.30 -8.34 4.78
CA PHE A 177 -0.05 -8.93 4.25
C PHE A 177 -0.04 -9.05 2.72
N PHE A 178 -1.22 -8.98 2.09
CA PHE A 178 -1.37 -8.99 0.63
C PHE A 178 -1.54 -7.57 0.12
N THR A 179 -0.40 -6.91 -0.11
CA THR A 179 -0.34 -5.57 -0.69
C THR A 179 0.23 -5.64 -2.11
N GLY A 180 0.33 -4.49 -2.77
CA GLY A 180 1.00 -4.40 -4.06
C GLY A 180 2.48 -4.75 -3.97
N ARG A 181 3.15 -4.57 -2.84
CA ARG A 181 4.54 -5.02 -2.64
C ARG A 181 4.68 -6.54 -2.66
N THR A 182 3.63 -7.27 -2.31
CA THR A 182 3.60 -8.74 -2.41
C THR A 182 3.50 -9.19 -3.87
N LEU A 183 2.74 -8.47 -4.69
CA LEU A 183 2.55 -8.76 -6.12
C LEU A 183 3.69 -8.21 -6.99
N PHE A 184 4.27 -7.08 -6.58
CA PHE A 184 5.29 -6.33 -7.29
C PHE A 184 6.52 -6.14 -6.40
N PRO A 185 7.34 -7.19 -6.19
CA PRO A 185 8.45 -7.18 -5.24
C PRO A 185 9.51 -6.12 -5.57
N GLY A 186 9.60 -5.66 -6.82
CA GLY A 186 10.46 -4.55 -7.21
C GLY A 186 10.14 -3.23 -6.49
N LEU A 187 8.93 -3.07 -5.95
CA LEU A 187 8.49 -1.90 -5.16
C LEU A 187 9.00 -1.90 -3.72
N ILE A 188 9.50 -3.03 -3.23
CA ILE A 188 10.09 -3.11 -1.88
C ILE A 188 11.40 -2.31 -1.92
N PRO A 189 11.59 -1.33 -1.02
CA PRO A 189 12.86 -0.62 -0.91
C PRO A 189 14.01 -1.62 -0.75
N HIS A 190 15.01 -1.54 -1.63
CA HIS A 190 16.19 -2.39 -1.51
C HIS A 190 16.92 -2.02 -0.21
N ARG A 191 16.94 -2.92 0.76
CA ARG A 191 17.77 -2.75 1.96
C ARG A 191 19.22 -2.97 1.57
N ASP A 192 20.10 -2.02 1.89
CA ASP A 192 21.53 -2.23 1.69
C ASP A 192 21.96 -3.52 2.42
N PRO A 193 22.75 -4.40 1.76
CA PRO A 193 23.19 -5.66 2.36
C PRO A 193 23.85 -5.47 3.73
N ASP A 194 24.52 -4.33 3.94
CA ASP A 194 25.26 -3.97 5.15
C ASP A 194 24.43 -3.19 6.19
N HIS A 195 23.10 -3.26 6.11
CA HIS A 195 22.25 -2.56 7.07
C HIS A 195 22.54 -3.01 8.52
N PRO A 196 22.73 -2.09 9.48
CA PRO A 196 23.19 -2.42 10.85
C PRO A 196 22.26 -3.38 11.60
N ALA A 197 20.97 -3.38 11.30
CA ALA A 197 20.03 -4.38 11.81
C ALA A 197 20.43 -5.83 11.50
N ARG A 198 21.10 -6.09 10.35
CA ARG A 198 21.59 -7.43 10.00
C ARG A 198 22.69 -7.88 10.95
N ALA A 199 23.67 -7.02 11.22
CA ALA A 199 24.72 -7.28 12.20
C ALA A 199 24.16 -7.51 13.62
N SER A 200 23.11 -6.78 14.00
CA SER A 200 22.41 -6.99 15.28
C SER A 200 21.73 -8.37 15.35
N LEU A 201 21.04 -8.78 14.28
CA LEU A 201 20.41 -10.09 14.18
C LEU A 201 21.44 -11.22 14.16
N ASP A 202 22.54 -11.05 13.44
CA ASP A 202 23.64 -12.03 13.40
C ASP A 202 24.28 -12.18 14.78
N THR A 203 24.47 -11.06 15.50
CA THR A 203 24.96 -11.08 16.88
C THR A 203 23.99 -11.80 17.82
N ALA A 204 22.68 -11.53 17.71
CA ALA A 204 21.65 -12.18 18.51
C ALA A 204 21.56 -13.69 18.22
N ARG A 205 21.70 -14.06 16.94
CA ARG A 205 21.76 -15.45 16.49
C ARG A 205 22.99 -16.16 17.05
N GLN A 206 24.16 -15.53 16.96
CA GLN A 206 25.41 -16.08 17.46
C GLN A 206 25.35 -16.29 18.98
N LYS A 207 24.84 -15.31 19.74
CA LYS A 207 24.61 -15.46 21.18
C LYS A 207 23.71 -16.65 21.52
N ARG A 208 22.64 -16.85 20.74
CA ARG A 208 21.73 -17.98 20.92
C ARG A 208 22.42 -19.32 20.64
N ILE A 209 23.19 -19.41 19.56
CA ILE A 209 23.98 -20.61 19.19
C ILE A 209 25.01 -20.92 20.27
N THR A 210 25.79 -19.93 20.71
CA THR A 210 26.81 -20.11 21.75
C THR A 210 26.17 -20.56 23.07
N LYS A 211 25.06 -19.94 23.47
CA LYS A 211 24.32 -20.35 24.67
C LYS A 211 23.84 -21.80 24.59
N LEU A 212 23.27 -22.21 23.45
CA LEU A 212 22.83 -23.59 23.24
C LEU A 212 24.02 -24.57 23.30
N ALA A 213 25.16 -24.23 22.72
CA ALA A 213 26.36 -25.05 22.77
C ALA A 213 26.93 -25.15 24.20
N ASP A 214 26.91 -24.06 24.97
CA ASP A 214 27.34 -24.06 26.37
C ASP A 214 26.40 -24.86 27.27
N ASP A 215 25.09 -24.70 27.07
CA ASP A 215 24.06 -25.42 27.82
C ASP A 215 24.12 -26.92 27.48
N GLN A 216 24.37 -27.30 26.22
CA GLN A 216 24.61 -28.68 25.80
C GLN A 216 25.88 -29.25 26.44
N ARG A 217 27.00 -28.53 26.40
CA ARG A 217 28.27 -28.97 27.01
C ARG A 217 28.09 -29.23 28.51
N LYS A 218 27.42 -28.33 29.24
CA LYS A 218 27.13 -28.51 30.67
C LYS A 218 26.24 -29.73 30.91
N TRP A 219 25.28 -29.98 30.02
CA TRP A 219 24.43 -31.15 30.13
C TRP A 219 25.23 -32.44 29.89
N ASP A 220 26.09 -32.47 28.87
CA ASP A 220 26.96 -33.61 28.56
C ASP A 220 27.96 -33.89 29.71
N GLU A 221 28.52 -32.85 30.33
CA GLU A 221 29.40 -32.95 31.50
C GLU A 221 28.66 -33.52 32.73
N ALA A 222 27.40 -33.11 32.95
CA ALA A 222 26.58 -33.59 34.05
C ALA A 222 25.95 -34.98 33.80
N ASN A 223 25.80 -35.35 32.53
CA ASN A 223 25.20 -36.60 32.07
C ASN A 223 26.17 -37.28 31.08
N PRO A 224 27.36 -37.69 31.54
CA PRO A 224 28.30 -38.36 30.67
C PRO A 224 27.63 -39.61 30.09
N PRO A 225 27.88 -39.92 28.81
CA PRO A 225 27.31 -41.10 28.18
C PRO A 225 27.66 -42.34 29.01
N PRO A 226 26.77 -43.34 29.04
CA PRO A 226 26.90 -44.50 29.92
C PRO A 226 28.04 -45.47 29.54
N PHE A 227 28.93 -45.09 28.61
CA PHE A 227 30.07 -45.88 28.15
C PHE A 227 31.35 -45.04 28.13
#